data_AF-A0A3G1FKF0-F1
#
_entry.id   AF-A0A3G1FKF0-F1
#
_cell.length_a   1.000
_cell.length_b   1.000
_cell.length_c   1.000
_cell.angle_alpha   90.00
_cell.angle_beta   90.00
_cell.angle_gamma   90.00
#
_symmetry.space_group_name_H-M   'P 1'
#
loop_
_entity.id
_entity.type
_entity.pdbx_description
1 polymer ?
#
loop_
_entity_poly.entity_id
_entity_poly.type
_entity_poly.pdbx_seq_one_letter_code
_entity_poly.pdbx_strand_id
1 'polypeptide(L)'
;TAAYSIRLLFYTMIGDFNGVSFNSFSDSGLMVKGMMGLIFVVIFGGGIISWLIFPTPYFICLPLFMKLMVLFVIIMGGILGFLISDIGFNDYSKTLLYYSASYFLGLMGNLTGLSTYGVNLIFLSLSGKAIDRIDQGWSEYLGSQNLFNNIKENSKFMQSIFNNNIKLFLILVIIWVGVLLL
;
A
#
# COMPACT_ATOMS: atom_id res chain seq x y z
N THR A 1 -0.95 1.65 25.91
CA THR A 1 0.25 2.51 25.78
C THR A 1 1.23 2.25 26.92
N ALA A 2 0.85 2.43 28.18
CA ALA A 2 1.71 2.18 29.35
C ALA A 2 2.35 0.78 29.36
N ALA A 3 1.56 -0.27 29.08
CA ALA A 3 2.09 -1.64 29.00
C ALA A 3 3.14 -1.82 27.89
N TYR A 4 2.93 -1.20 26.72
CA TYR A 4 3.86 -1.29 25.59
C TYR A 4 5.15 -0.52 25.85
N SER A 5 5.07 0.69 26.43
CA SER A 5 6.25 1.49 26.77
C SER A 5 7.11 0.78 27.81
N ILE A 6 6.50 0.15 28.81
CA ILE A 6 7.24 -0.62 29.82
C ILE A 6 7.83 -1.89 29.21
N ARG A 7 7.11 -2.60 28.35
CA ARG A 7 7.65 -3.75 27.62
C ARG A 7 8.88 -3.38 26.79
N LEU A 8 8.84 -2.24 26.09
CA LEU A 8 9.99 -1.74 25.34
C LEU A 8 11.17 -1.46 26.28
N LEU A 9 10.93 -0.70 27.35
CA LEU A 9 11.94 -0.35 28.34
C LEU A 9 12.56 -1.60 28.97
N PHE A 10 11.75 -2.62 29.26
CA PHE A 10 12.20 -3.89 29.80
C PHE A 10 13.20 -4.57 28.87
N TYR A 11 12.85 -4.77 27.60
CA TYR A 11 13.74 -5.46 26.65
C TYR A 11 14.97 -4.67 26.23
N THR A 12 14.96 -3.32 26.33
CA THR A 12 16.10 -2.50 25.93
C THR A 12 17.05 -2.14 27.06
N MET A 13 16.53 -1.93 28.28
CA MET A 13 17.32 -1.34 29.39
C MET A 13 17.38 -2.21 30.65
N ILE A 14 16.32 -2.96 30.99
CA ILE A 14 16.25 -3.70 32.26
C ILE A 14 16.74 -5.15 32.11
N GLY A 15 16.33 -5.81 31.02
CA GLY A 15 16.64 -7.20 30.76
C GLY A 15 18.10 -7.44 30.37
N ASP A 16 18.47 -8.71 30.32
CA ASP A 16 19.80 -9.13 29.92
C ASP A 16 20.14 -8.71 28.49
N PHE A 17 21.42 -8.40 28.27
CA PHE A 17 21.90 -7.98 26.96
C PHE A 17 21.87 -9.15 25.96
N ASN A 18 20.90 -9.10 25.03
CA ASN A 18 20.71 -10.11 23.98
C ASN A 18 21.46 -9.79 22.66
N GLY A 19 22.44 -8.88 22.69
CA GLY A 19 23.19 -8.49 21.48
C GLY A 19 24.35 -9.44 21.16
N VAL A 20 24.98 -9.22 20.00
CA VAL A 20 26.13 -10.00 19.54
C VAL A 20 27.38 -9.64 20.38
N SER A 21 28.26 -10.62 20.59
CA SER A 21 29.44 -10.54 21.46
C SER A 21 30.48 -9.47 21.09
N PHE A 22 30.54 -9.05 19.82
CA PHE A 22 31.41 -7.95 19.38
C PHE A 22 30.58 -6.69 19.09
N ASN A 23 30.14 -6.01 20.15
CA ASN A 23 29.42 -4.76 20.01
C ASN A 23 30.25 -3.57 20.51
N SER A 24 30.26 -2.48 19.73
CA SER A 24 30.88 -1.20 20.12
C SER A 24 29.79 -0.14 20.25
N PHE A 25 29.49 0.24 21.49
CA PHE A 25 28.59 1.35 21.78
C PHE A 25 29.37 2.67 21.83
N SER A 26 29.07 3.59 20.93
CA SER A 26 29.54 4.97 21.00
C SER A 26 28.43 5.93 20.60
N ASP A 27 28.10 6.86 21.50
CA ASP A 27 27.13 7.91 21.22
C ASP A 27 27.83 9.13 20.61
N SER A 28 27.29 9.63 19.49
CA SER A 28 27.80 10.84 18.86
C SER A 28 27.22 12.09 19.54
N GLY A 29 28.09 13.06 19.87
CA GLY A 29 27.68 14.27 20.60
C GLY A 29 26.65 15.14 19.86
N LEU A 30 26.65 15.11 18.52
CA LEU A 30 25.66 15.82 17.71
C LEU A 30 24.25 15.22 17.85
N MET A 31 24.15 13.88 17.91
CA MET A 31 22.89 13.19 18.12
C MET A 31 22.33 13.47 19.53
N VAL A 32 23.17 13.39 20.56
CA VAL A 32 22.78 13.67 21.95
C VAL A 32 22.28 15.11 22.09
N LYS A 33 22.93 16.08 21.43
CA LYS A 33 22.48 17.48 21.43
C LYS A 33 21.06 17.64 20.84
N GLY A 34 20.75 16.91 19.77
CA GLY A 34 19.40 16.90 19.18
C GLY A 34 18.36 16.27 20.10
N MET A 35 18.67 15.12 20.71
CA MET A 35 17.79 14.43 21.65
C MET A 35 17.49 15.28 22.89
N MET A 36 18.51 15.97 23.44
CA MET A 36 18.33 16.86 24.58
C MET A 36 17.38 18.03 24.27
N GLY A 37 17.48 18.62 23.07
CA GLY A 37 16.56 19.67 22.63
C GLY A 37 15.11 19.19 22.59
N LEU A 38 14.85 17.97 22.11
CA LEU A 38 13.51 17.39 22.07
C LEU A 38 12.94 17.15 23.47
N ILE A 39 13.75 16.68 24.42
CA ILE A 39 13.30 16.45 25.81
C ILE A 39 12.78 17.76 26.43
N PHE A 40 13.47 18.88 26.23
CA PHE A 40 13.00 20.18 26.72
C PHE A 40 11.64 20.57 26.13
N VAL A 41 11.45 20.38 24.82
CA VAL A 41 10.17 20.70 24.16
C VAL A 41 9.04 19.82 24.68
N VAL A 42 9.28 18.52 24.94
CA VAL A 42 8.25 17.62 25.46
C VAL A 42 7.78 18.03 26.86
N ILE A 43 8.69 18.47 27.75
CA ILE A 43 8.35 18.84 29.12
C ILE A 43 7.51 20.13 29.16
N PHE A 44 7.90 21.17 28.43
CA PHE A 44 7.25 22.48 28.50
C PHE A 44 6.18 22.71 27.43
N GLY A 45 6.31 22.06 26.28
CA GLY A 45 5.52 22.35 25.09
C GLY A 45 4.03 22.09 25.29
N GLY A 46 3.65 20.97 25.89
CA GLY A 46 2.25 20.63 26.10
C GLY A 46 1.51 21.68 26.96
N GLY A 47 2.16 22.16 28.02
CA GLY A 47 1.62 23.21 28.89
C GLY A 47 1.43 24.53 28.16
N ILE A 48 2.50 25.03 27.53
CA ILE A 48 2.49 26.32 26.81
C ILE A 48 1.45 26.32 25.67
N ILE A 49 1.38 25.23 24.90
CA ILE A 49 0.45 25.09 23.78
C ILE A 49 -1.01 25.04 24.28
N SER A 50 -1.27 24.32 25.38
CA SER A 50 -2.62 24.25 25.95
C SER A 50 -3.13 25.62 26.40
N TRP A 51 -2.28 26.44 27.00
CA TRP A 51 -2.64 27.81 27.42
C TRP A 51 -2.83 28.76 26.25
N LEU A 52 -2.09 28.58 25.15
CA LEU A 52 -2.24 29.40 23.94
C LEU A 52 -3.51 29.06 23.14
N ILE A 53 -3.78 27.76 22.94
CA ILE A 53 -4.87 27.31 22.06
C ILE A 53 -6.23 27.39 22.76
N PHE A 54 -6.29 27.14 24.07
CA PHE A 54 -7.54 27.12 24.84
C PHE A 54 -7.61 28.27 25.85
N PRO A 55 -7.89 29.52 25.41
CA PRO A 55 -7.96 30.67 26.31
C PRO A 55 -9.13 30.58 27.30
N THR A 56 -10.16 29.78 27.01
CA THR A 56 -11.29 29.50 27.91
C THR A 56 -11.42 27.99 28.14
N PRO A 57 -10.90 27.44 29.25
CA PRO A 57 -11.05 26.02 29.53
C PRO A 57 -12.50 25.68 29.85
N TYR A 58 -13.04 24.65 29.20
CA TYR A 58 -14.37 24.13 29.50
C TYR A 58 -14.35 23.36 30.83
N PHE A 59 -15.18 23.77 31.80
CA PHE A 59 -15.28 23.08 33.08
C PHE A 59 -16.19 21.85 32.97
N ILE A 60 -15.63 20.67 33.28
CA ILE A 60 -16.35 19.39 33.19
C ILE A 60 -16.57 18.85 34.60
N CYS A 61 -17.83 18.82 35.04
CA CYS A 61 -18.24 18.21 36.32
C CYS A 61 -18.29 16.68 36.17
N LEU A 62 -17.26 15.98 36.63
CA LEU A 62 -17.20 14.52 36.68
C LEU A 62 -17.10 14.04 38.13
N PRO A 63 -17.71 12.88 38.48
CA PRO A 63 -17.48 12.25 39.77
C PRO A 63 -15.99 11.87 39.91
N LEU A 64 -15.49 11.86 41.15
CA LEU A 64 -14.06 11.68 41.46
C LEU A 64 -13.44 10.45 40.77
N PHE A 65 -14.18 9.33 40.72
CA PHE A 65 -13.73 8.10 40.08
C PHE A 65 -13.42 8.29 38.59
N MET A 66 -14.31 8.95 37.83
CA MET A 66 -14.10 9.19 36.41
C MET A 66 -12.96 10.19 36.16
N LYS A 67 -12.81 11.19 37.03
CA LYS A 67 -11.73 12.18 36.92
C LYS A 67 -10.34 11.56 37.08
N LEU A 68 -10.21 10.53 37.92
CA LEU A 68 -8.93 9.85 38.18
C LEU A 68 -8.71 8.57 37.35
N MET A 69 -9.69 8.18 36.52
CA MET A 69 -9.65 6.91 35.79
C MET A 69 -8.41 6.74 34.92
N VAL A 70 -7.97 7.80 34.23
CA VAL A 70 -6.78 7.77 33.36
C VAL A 70 -5.53 7.39 34.16
N LEU A 71 -5.38 7.96 35.36
CA LEU A 71 -4.23 7.69 36.22
C LEU A 71 -4.24 6.23 36.71
N PHE A 72 -5.41 5.71 37.11
CA PHE A 72 -5.55 4.30 37.47
C PHE A 72 -5.20 3.36 36.32
N VAL A 73 -5.68 3.64 35.10
CA VAL A 73 -5.39 2.82 33.92
C VAL A 73 -3.91 2.85 33.54
N ILE A 74 -3.22 3.99 33.69
CA ILE A 74 -1.78 4.09 33.43
C ILE A 74 -0.99 3.24 34.43
N ILE A 75 -1.30 3.33 35.73
CA ILE A 75 -0.61 2.56 36.78
C ILE A 75 -0.86 1.06 36.58
N MET A 76 -2.12 0.65 36.42
CA MET A 76 -2.48 -0.75 36.21
C MET A 76 -1.87 -1.31 34.93
N GLY A 77 -1.95 -0.56 33.83
CA GLY A 77 -1.34 -0.94 32.57
C GLY A 77 0.17 -1.05 32.65
N GLY A 78 0.81 -0.22 33.50
CA GLY A 78 2.23 -0.29 33.74
C GLY A 78 2.65 -1.57 34.47
N ILE A 79 1.99 -1.86 35.60
CA ILE A 79 2.23 -3.07 36.40
C ILE A 79 2.00 -4.33 35.55
N LEU A 80 0.89 -4.39 34.81
CA LEU A 80 0.60 -5.50 33.91
C LEU A 80 1.65 -5.65 32.80
N GLY A 81 2.10 -4.53 32.22
CA GLY A 81 3.16 -4.55 31.21
C GLY A 81 4.45 -5.17 31.71
N PHE A 82 4.86 -4.82 32.94
CA PHE A 82 6.05 -5.37 33.58
C PHE A 82 5.92 -6.87 33.87
N LEU A 83 4.80 -7.30 34.46
CA LEU A 83 4.54 -8.71 34.76
C LEU A 83 4.49 -9.59 33.50
N ILE A 84 4.00 -9.04 32.37
CA ILE A 84 3.96 -9.76 31.09
C ILE A 84 5.36 -9.86 30.46
N SER A 85 6.23 -8.87 30.67
CA SER A 85 7.59 -8.89 30.10
C SER A 85 8.56 -9.76 30.90
N ASP A 86 8.37 -9.84 32.22
CA ASP A 86 9.22 -10.61 33.14
C ASP A 86 8.79 -12.08 33.18
N ILE A 87 9.07 -12.82 32.10
CA ILE A 87 8.80 -14.26 32.00
C ILE A 87 10.13 -15.00 32.07
N GLY A 88 10.24 -15.95 33.00
CA GLY A 88 11.44 -16.75 33.17
C GLY A 88 11.57 -17.84 32.11
N PHE A 89 12.79 -18.35 31.92
CA PHE A 89 13.06 -19.47 30.98
C PHE A 89 12.29 -20.75 31.30
N ASN A 90 11.83 -20.93 32.55
CA ASN A 90 11.15 -22.14 33.00
C ASN A 90 9.61 -22.06 32.91
N ASP A 91 9.06 -20.94 32.43
CA ASP A 91 7.63 -20.76 32.33
C ASP A 91 7.09 -21.37 31.02
N TYR A 92 6.02 -22.18 31.12
CA TYR A 92 5.25 -22.58 29.94
C TYR A 92 4.69 -21.34 29.26
N SER A 93 5.20 -21.03 28.07
CA SER A 93 4.82 -19.79 27.41
C SER A 93 3.31 -19.77 27.10
N LYS A 94 2.60 -18.86 27.77
CA LYS A 94 1.17 -18.64 27.55
C LYS A 94 0.86 -18.20 26.12
N THR A 95 1.85 -17.63 25.43
CA THR A 95 1.80 -17.25 24.02
C THR A 95 1.74 -18.47 23.08
N LEU A 96 2.45 -19.56 23.38
CA LEU A 96 2.34 -20.81 22.62
C LEU A 96 0.99 -21.48 22.84
N LEU A 97 0.40 -21.41 24.05
CA LEU A 97 -0.95 -21.93 24.31
C LEU A 97 -2.03 -21.22 23.48
N TYR A 98 -1.91 -19.90 23.28
CA TYR A 98 -2.80 -19.10 22.44
C TYR A 98 -2.11 -18.62 21.16
N TYR A 99 -1.47 -19.56 20.44
CA TYR A 99 -0.68 -19.22 19.26
C TYR A 99 -1.50 -18.55 18.15
N SER A 100 -2.71 -19.02 17.86
CA SER A 100 -3.55 -18.45 16.80
C SER A 100 -3.90 -16.98 17.07
N ALA A 101 -4.26 -16.65 18.31
CA ALA A 101 -4.59 -15.30 18.72
C ALA A 101 -3.35 -14.39 18.76
N SER A 102 -2.22 -14.88 19.28
CA SER A 102 -0.98 -14.10 19.32
C SER A 102 -0.41 -13.85 17.92
N TYR A 103 -0.48 -14.84 17.03
CA TYR A 103 -0.10 -14.72 15.63
C TYR A 103 -0.97 -13.72 14.88
N PHE A 104 -2.29 -13.76 15.07
CA PHE A 104 -3.22 -12.80 14.47
C PHE A 104 -2.92 -11.36 14.90
N LEU A 105 -2.72 -11.13 16.20
CA LEU A 105 -2.36 -9.81 16.73
C LEU A 105 -0.98 -9.36 16.26
N GLY A 106 -0.02 -10.27 16.14
CA GLY A 106 1.34 -10.00 15.65
C GLY A 106 1.38 -9.60 14.17
N LEU A 107 0.53 -10.20 13.33
CA LEU A 107 0.37 -9.83 11.93
C LEU A 107 -0.47 -8.57 11.69
N MET A 108 -0.72 -7.76 12.72
CA MET A 108 -1.63 -6.61 12.64
C MET A 108 -2.99 -7.01 12.03
N GLY A 109 -3.55 -8.12 12.50
CA GLY A 109 -4.84 -8.62 12.01
C GLY A 109 -4.82 -9.10 10.55
N ASN A 110 -3.65 -9.47 10.01
CA ASN A 110 -3.46 -9.88 8.62
C ASN A 110 -3.85 -8.79 7.59
N LEU A 111 -3.87 -7.51 8.02
CA LEU A 111 -4.23 -6.38 7.16
C LEU A 111 -3.28 -6.22 5.98
N THR A 112 -1.98 -6.48 6.19
CA THR A 112 -0.97 -6.41 5.13
C THR A 112 -1.19 -7.47 4.06
N GLY A 113 -1.56 -8.69 4.44
CA GLY A 113 -1.91 -9.76 3.50
C GLY A 113 -3.20 -9.45 2.72
N LEU A 114 -4.22 -8.92 3.39
CA LEU A 114 -5.49 -8.54 2.75
C LEU A 114 -5.31 -7.40 1.75
N SER A 115 -4.55 -6.35 2.09
CA SER A 115 -4.34 -5.21 1.20
C SER A 115 -3.50 -5.59 -0.03
N THR A 116 -2.47 -6.41 0.16
CA THR A 116 -1.59 -6.82 -0.95
C THR A 116 -2.24 -7.85 -1.88
N TYR A 117 -2.78 -8.94 -1.35
CA TYR A 117 -3.38 -9.98 -2.20
C TYR A 117 -4.77 -9.60 -2.70
N GLY A 118 -5.59 -8.93 -1.88
CA GLY A 118 -6.95 -8.59 -2.27
C GLY A 118 -6.98 -7.49 -3.35
N VAL A 119 -6.33 -6.35 -3.07
CA VAL A 119 -6.49 -5.15 -3.90
C VAL A 119 -5.59 -5.21 -5.14
N ASN A 120 -4.30 -5.51 -4.98
CA ASN A 120 -3.36 -5.39 -6.10
C ASN A 120 -3.58 -6.45 -7.18
N LEU A 121 -3.93 -7.69 -6.81
CA LEU A 121 -4.15 -8.76 -7.79
C LEU A 121 -5.32 -8.47 -8.73
N ILE A 122 -6.39 -7.83 -8.23
CA ILE A 122 -7.55 -7.46 -9.05
C ILE A 122 -7.12 -6.48 -10.14
N PHE A 123 -6.42 -5.40 -9.77
CA PHE A 123 -5.95 -4.40 -10.74
C PHE A 123 -4.96 -4.98 -11.75
N LEU A 124 -4.02 -5.82 -11.31
CA LEU A 124 -3.07 -6.48 -12.21
C LEU A 124 -3.75 -7.45 -13.19
N SER A 125 -4.75 -8.21 -12.73
CA SER A 125 -5.48 -9.13 -13.62
C SER A 125 -6.34 -8.40 -14.65
N LEU A 126 -6.87 -7.23 -14.29
CA LEU A 126 -7.63 -6.38 -15.20
C LEU A 126 -6.71 -5.72 -16.23
N SER A 127 -5.53 -5.24 -15.82
CA SER A 127 -4.58 -4.65 -16.76
C SER A 127 -4.09 -5.66 -17.80
N GLY A 128 -3.81 -6.90 -17.40
CA GLY A 128 -3.44 -7.96 -18.35
C GLY A 128 -4.53 -8.23 -19.38
N LYS A 129 -5.79 -8.36 -18.94
CA LYS A 129 -6.94 -8.56 -19.85
C LYS A 129 -7.17 -7.37 -20.78
N ALA A 130 -6.91 -6.15 -20.31
CA ALA A 130 -7.05 -4.95 -21.13
C ALA A 130 -6.01 -4.93 -22.25
N ILE A 131 -4.75 -5.27 -21.97
CA ILE A 131 -3.68 -5.34 -22.98
C ILE A 131 -4.04 -6.38 -24.06
N ASP A 132 -4.42 -7.59 -23.66
CA ASP A 132 -4.67 -8.67 -24.62
C ASP A 132 -5.92 -8.42 -25.47
N ARG A 133 -7.00 -7.92 -24.85
CA ARG A 133 -8.28 -7.77 -25.55
C ARG A 133 -8.41 -6.43 -26.26
N ILE A 134 -8.04 -5.33 -25.60
CA ILE A 134 -8.29 -3.99 -26.13
C ILE A 134 -7.16 -3.62 -27.08
N ASP A 135 -5.92 -3.60 -26.59
CA ASP A 135 -4.78 -3.15 -27.38
C ASP A 135 -4.42 -4.16 -28.47
N GLN A 136 -4.06 -5.39 -28.09
CA GLN A 136 -3.64 -6.43 -29.05
C GLN A 136 -4.81 -7.06 -29.82
N GLY A 137 -6.06 -6.84 -29.38
CA GLY A 137 -7.24 -7.44 -30.00
C GLY A 137 -8.04 -6.44 -30.83
N TRP A 138 -8.97 -5.73 -30.17
CA TRP A 138 -9.94 -4.86 -30.84
C TRP A 138 -9.27 -3.71 -31.61
N SER A 139 -8.20 -3.12 -31.07
CA SER A 139 -7.53 -2.00 -31.73
C SER A 139 -6.83 -2.42 -33.03
N GLU A 140 -6.22 -3.61 -33.07
CA GLU A 140 -5.62 -4.14 -34.30
C GLU A 140 -6.67 -4.60 -35.32
N TYR A 141 -7.77 -5.20 -34.84
CA TYR A 141 -8.90 -5.61 -35.68
C TYR A 141 -9.64 -4.41 -36.31
N LEU A 142 -9.77 -3.29 -35.62
CA LEU A 142 -10.38 -2.09 -36.20
C LEU A 142 -9.38 -1.22 -36.95
N GLY A 143 -8.09 -1.33 -36.60
CA GLY A 143 -7.01 -0.53 -37.15
C GLY A 143 -6.30 -1.22 -38.31
N SER A 144 -4.98 -1.33 -38.16
CA SER A 144 -4.05 -1.59 -39.26
C SER A 144 -4.24 -2.95 -39.92
N GLN A 145 -4.51 -4.03 -39.18
CA GLN A 145 -4.55 -5.38 -39.74
C GLN A 145 -5.77 -5.57 -40.67
N ASN A 146 -6.94 -5.10 -40.25
CA ASN A 146 -8.15 -5.24 -41.06
C ASN A 146 -8.17 -4.26 -42.24
N LEU A 147 -7.63 -3.05 -42.06
CA LEU A 147 -7.41 -2.14 -43.18
C LEU A 147 -6.48 -2.75 -44.24
N PHE A 148 -5.37 -3.36 -43.81
CA PHE A 148 -4.47 -4.05 -44.74
C PHE A 148 -5.16 -5.20 -45.48
N ASN A 149 -5.94 -6.02 -44.77
CA ASN A 149 -6.67 -7.12 -45.38
C ASN A 149 -7.71 -6.63 -46.40
N ASN A 150 -8.49 -5.59 -46.07
CA ASN A 150 -9.46 -5.01 -47.01
C ASN A 150 -8.81 -4.43 -48.27
N ILE A 151 -7.68 -3.72 -48.12
CA ILE A 151 -6.95 -3.18 -49.28
C ILE A 151 -6.39 -4.31 -50.14
N LYS A 152 -5.88 -5.38 -49.52
CA LYS A 152 -5.35 -6.56 -50.21
C LYS A 152 -6.44 -7.35 -50.94
N GLU A 153 -7.63 -7.51 -50.35
CA GLU A 153 -8.78 -8.14 -51.00
C GLU A 153 -9.24 -7.32 -52.21
N ASN A 154 -9.39 -6.00 -52.04
CA ASN A 154 -9.77 -5.10 -53.12
C ASN A 154 -8.73 -5.05 -54.25
N SER A 155 -7.43 -5.05 -53.93
CA SER A 155 -6.39 -5.05 -54.96
C SER A 155 -6.37 -6.35 -55.77
N LYS A 156 -6.57 -7.50 -55.12
CA LYS A 156 -6.72 -8.79 -55.81
C LYS A 156 -7.94 -8.82 -56.73
N PHE A 157 -9.08 -8.28 -56.27
CA PHE A 157 -10.29 -8.19 -57.10
C PHE A 157 -10.04 -7.33 -58.35
N MET A 158 -9.44 -6.15 -58.19
CA MET A 158 -9.09 -5.28 -59.31
C MET A 158 -8.10 -5.96 -60.26
N GLN A 159 -7.09 -6.67 -59.74
CA GLN A 159 -6.14 -7.38 -60.57
C GLN A 159 -6.80 -8.53 -61.36
N SER A 160 -7.79 -9.21 -60.80
CA SER A 160 -8.58 -10.22 -61.52
C SER A 160 -9.38 -9.61 -62.68
N ILE A 161 -9.89 -8.39 -62.53
CA ILE A 161 -10.59 -7.69 -63.62
C ILE A 161 -9.62 -7.33 -64.74
N PHE A 162 -8.43 -6.82 -64.40
CA PHE A 162 -7.42 -6.44 -65.41
C PHE A 162 -6.76 -7.63 -66.11
N ASN A 163 -6.60 -8.77 -65.44
CA ASN A 163 -6.06 -9.99 -66.05
C ASN A 163 -7.05 -10.71 -66.97
N ASN A 164 -8.34 -10.34 -66.96
CA ASN A 164 -9.28 -10.86 -67.95
C ASN A 164 -8.91 -10.36 -69.35
N ASN A 165 -9.20 -11.19 -70.35
CA ASN A 165 -8.86 -11.00 -71.77
C ASN A 165 -8.93 -9.53 -72.24
N ILE A 166 -7.95 -9.11 -73.07
CA ILE A 166 -7.77 -7.75 -73.64
C ILE A 166 -9.07 -7.12 -74.19
N LYS A 167 -10.01 -7.94 -74.68
CA LYS A 167 -11.33 -7.50 -75.15
C LYS A 167 -12.13 -6.73 -74.08
N LEU A 168 -12.09 -7.17 -72.82
CA LEU A 168 -12.78 -6.50 -71.71
C LEU A 168 -12.14 -5.14 -71.39
N PHE A 169 -10.81 -5.04 -71.48
CA PHE A 169 -10.09 -3.78 -71.28
C PHE A 169 -10.48 -2.72 -72.31
N LEU A 170 -10.59 -3.12 -73.59
CA LEU A 170 -11.02 -2.22 -74.68
C LEU A 170 -12.45 -1.73 -74.48
N ILE A 171 -13.36 -2.59 -74.01
CA ILE A 171 -14.75 -2.20 -73.71
C ILE A 171 -14.79 -1.15 -72.59
N LEU A 172 -13.98 -1.30 -71.54
CA LEU A 172 -13.88 -0.32 -70.45
C LEU A 172 -13.42 1.06 -70.95
N VAL A 173 -12.45 1.12 -71.86
CA VAL A 173 -11.97 2.38 -72.44
C VAL A 173 -13.07 3.08 -73.26
N ILE A 174 -13.84 2.32 -74.05
CA ILE A 174 -14.94 2.90 -74.85
C ILE A 174 -16.03 3.48 -73.93
N ILE A 175 -16.39 2.77 -72.86
CA ILE A 175 -17.35 3.27 -71.87
C ILE A 175 -16.84 4.56 -71.22
N TRP A 176 -15.55 4.61 -70.87
CA TRP A 176 -14.96 5.79 -70.24
C TRP A 176 -14.97 7.02 -71.16
N VAL A 177 -14.65 6.85 -72.45
CA VAL A 177 -14.76 7.94 -73.44
C VAL A 177 -16.21 8.39 -73.62
N GLY A 178 -17.16 7.44 -73.63
CA GLY A 178 -18.59 7.75 -73.68
C GLY A 178 -19.08 8.57 -72.47
N VAL A 179 -18.58 8.26 -71.27
CA VAL A 179 -18.87 9.04 -70.05
C VAL A 179 -18.19 10.41 -70.08
N LEU A 180 -17.00 10.55 -70.66
CA LEU A 180 -16.33 11.85 -70.80
C LEU A 180 -17.02 12.79 -71.79
N LEU A 181 -17.71 12.23 -72.79
CA LEU A 181 -18.47 12.98 -73.78
C LEU A 181 -19.88 13.37 -73.31
N LEU A 182 -20.33 12.79 -72.19
CA LEU A 182 -21.57 13.10 -71.47
C LEU A 182 -21.31 14.13 -70.36
#